data_AF-A0A536UCR5-F1
#
_entry.id   AF-A0A536UCR5-F1
#
_cell.length_a   1.000
_cell.length_b   1.000
_cell.length_c   1.000
_cell.angle_alpha   90.00
_cell.angle_beta   90.00
_cell.angle_gamma   90.00
#
_symmetry.space_group_name_H-M   'P 1'
#
loop_
_entity.id
_entity.type
_entity.pdbx_description
1 polymer ?
#
loop_
_entity_poly.entity_id
_entity_poly.type
_entity_poly.pdbx_seq_one_letter_code
_entity_poly.pdbx_strand_id
1 'polypeptide(L)'
;MTFDRLTNAASGSGTFSARTRRVERFWRIFGYDRVDDVVVVFDQVTSTKASFRKRWLLHTIDAPAILAGGFSVTVAPQERPGHGGGRLTGKVLLPKEAVINTIGGHGLEFFVDDKNYDENGTLYETIRKLGPTNGEPGSWRIEVIPPQDATDDQFLVVLLPVAGASFPAHRVRLLESGKRVGCEVVGSNRTVRWWFEPGQNGADVEVFVGTDIHRYHVSGPEATASVAPGWLGWIKSMLGMGSRNPAASGSEK
;
A
#
# COMPACT_ATOMS: atom_id res chain seq x y z
N MET A 1 -0.29 -13.56 -2.36
CA MET A 1 0.32 -12.24 -2.13
C MET A 1 0.23 -11.46 -3.41
N THR A 2 0.03 -10.14 -3.30
CA THR A 2 0.08 -9.23 -4.46
C THR A 2 1.18 -8.22 -4.22
N PHE A 3 1.97 -7.94 -5.26
CA PHE A 3 3.05 -6.97 -5.24
C PHE A 3 2.66 -5.81 -6.15
N ASP A 4 2.63 -4.60 -5.62
CA ASP A 4 2.45 -3.39 -6.41
C ASP A 4 3.74 -2.56 -6.40
N ARG A 5 4.12 -2.08 -7.57
CA ARG A 5 5.31 -1.28 -7.81
C ARG A 5 4.88 -0.01 -8.52
N LEU A 6 4.93 1.10 -7.80
CA LEU A 6 4.84 2.43 -8.39
C LEU A 6 6.25 3.00 -8.48
N THR A 7 6.72 3.26 -9.69
CA THR A 7 7.93 4.07 -9.91
C THR A 7 7.56 5.30 -10.68
N ASN A 8 8.06 6.46 -10.22
CA ASN A 8 7.90 7.73 -10.91
C ASN A 8 8.92 7.89 -12.06
N ALA A 9 9.41 6.80 -12.66
CA ALA A 9 10.42 6.82 -13.72
C ALA A 9 9.95 7.61 -14.98
N ALA A 10 8.63 7.78 -15.15
CA ALA A 10 8.03 8.62 -16.19
C ALA A 10 7.69 10.08 -15.74
N SER A 11 8.09 10.50 -14.54
CA SER A 11 7.94 11.89 -14.09
C SER A 11 8.80 12.80 -14.96
N GLY A 12 8.18 13.80 -15.61
CA GLY A 12 8.80 14.68 -16.59
C GLY A 12 8.13 14.67 -17.98
N SER A 13 7.18 13.78 -18.26
CA SER A 13 6.49 13.67 -19.57
C SER A 13 5.25 14.57 -19.75
N GLY A 14 4.90 15.41 -18.77
CA GLY A 14 4.00 16.56 -18.99
C GLY A 14 2.53 16.46 -18.54
N THR A 15 2.18 15.65 -17.54
CA THR A 15 0.90 15.79 -16.79
C THR A 15 1.14 16.41 -15.40
N PHE A 16 0.09 16.94 -14.73
CA PHE A 16 0.23 17.69 -13.46
C PHE A 16 0.96 16.91 -12.35
N SER A 17 0.75 15.60 -12.24
CA SER A 17 1.45 14.69 -11.32
C SER A 17 2.91 14.44 -11.69
N ALA A 18 3.30 14.69 -12.94
CA ALA A 18 4.63 14.45 -13.48
C ALA A 18 5.59 15.66 -13.30
N ARG A 19 5.13 16.81 -12.78
CA ARG A 19 5.91 18.05 -12.72
C ARG A 19 7.06 18.06 -11.70
N THR A 20 7.07 17.14 -10.74
CA THR A 20 8.16 17.03 -9.75
C THR A 20 8.45 15.56 -9.45
N ARG A 21 9.70 15.11 -9.65
CA ARG A 21 10.19 13.80 -9.19
C ARG A 21 10.13 13.78 -7.65
N ARG A 22 9.05 13.24 -7.07
CA ARG A 22 8.83 13.22 -5.60
C ARG A 22 9.20 11.90 -4.92
N VAL A 23 9.11 10.80 -5.66
CA VAL A 23 9.32 9.44 -5.17
C VAL A 23 10.39 8.78 -6.04
N GLU A 24 11.43 8.25 -5.41
CA GLU A 24 12.44 7.43 -6.08
C GLU A 24 12.01 5.98 -6.15
N ARG A 25 11.35 5.48 -5.11
CA ARG A 25 10.93 4.09 -5.02
C ARG A 25 9.72 3.93 -4.12
N PHE A 26 8.77 3.13 -4.56
CA PHE A 26 7.65 2.66 -3.74
C PHE A 26 7.42 1.18 -4.02
N TRP A 27 7.44 0.38 -2.96
CA TRP A 27 6.97 -1.00 -2.99
C TRP A 27 5.90 -1.20 -1.95
N ARG A 28 4.87 -1.93 -2.34
CA ARG A 28 3.83 -2.41 -1.45
C ARG A 28 3.69 -3.90 -1.60
N ILE A 29 3.78 -4.61 -0.47
CA ILE A 29 3.58 -6.05 -0.38
C ILE A 29 2.29 -6.28 0.40
N PHE A 30 1.34 -6.96 -0.24
CA PHE A 30 0.09 -7.39 0.36
C PHE A 30 0.11 -8.90 0.64
N GLY A 31 0.17 -9.24 1.92
CA GLY A 31 -0.08 -10.58 2.43
C GLY A 31 -1.54 -10.73 2.84
N TYR A 32 -2.25 -11.71 2.28
CA TYR A 32 -3.57 -12.10 2.80
C TYR A 32 -3.48 -13.55 3.26
N ASP A 33 -3.69 -13.74 4.55
CA ASP A 33 -3.78 -15.03 5.17
C ASP A 33 -5.25 -15.44 5.30
N ARG A 34 -5.65 -16.36 4.43
CA ARG A 34 -7.05 -16.79 4.26
C ARG A 34 -7.59 -17.66 5.39
N VAL A 35 -6.71 -18.25 6.21
CA VAL A 35 -7.14 -19.21 7.24
C VAL A 35 -7.41 -18.50 8.58
N ASP A 36 -6.72 -17.39 8.85
CA ASP A 36 -6.94 -16.55 10.04
C ASP A 36 -7.64 -15.23 9.71
N ASP A 37 -7.95 -14.99 8.44
CA ASP A 37 -8.48 -13.73 7.90
C ASP A 37 -7.65 -12.52 8.33
N VAL A 38 -6.35 -12.55 8.04
CA VAL A 38 -5.42 -11.46 8.38
C VAL A 38 -4.82 -10.87 7.11
N VAL A 39 -4.79 -9.54 7.03
CA VAL A 39 -4.07 -8.83 5.96
C VAL A 39 -2.83 -8.16 6.55
N VAL A 40 -1.67 -8.39 5.95
CA VAL A 40 -0.41 -7.71 6.27
C VAL A 40 -0.04 -6.81 5.10
N VAL A 41 0.16 -5.52 5.37
CA VAL A 41 0.60 -4.53 4.39
C VAL A 41 1.96 -4.02 4.81
N PHE A 42 2.97 -4.26 3.99
CA PHE A 42 4.30 -3.68 4.15
C PHE A 42 4.59 -2.74 2.98
N ASP A 43 4.86 -1.48 3.29
CA ASP A 43 5.29 -0.49 2.33
C ASP A 43 6.70 -0.01 2.63
N GLN A 44 7.48 0.18 1.57
CA GLN A 44 8.72 0.91 1.64
C GLN A 44 8.72 2.05 0.62
N VAL A 45 8.93 3.27 1.11
CA VAL A 45 8.85 4.47 0.30
C VAL A 45 10.14 5.27 0.44
N THR A 46 10.80 5.55 -0.68
CA THR A 46 11.92 6.48 -0.79
C THR A 46 11.46 7.72 -1.55
N SER A 47 11.42 8.88 -0.89
CA SER A 47 11.17 10.19 -1.50
C SER A 47 12.47 10.86 -1.94
N THR A 48 12.37 11.79 -2.88
CA THR A 48 13.52 12.60 -3.35
C THR A 48 13.94 13.68 -2.36
N LYS A 49 13.05 14.05 -1.43
CA LYS A 49 13.29 15.03 -0.36
C LYS A 49 12.63 14.55 0.92
N ALA A 50 13.30 14.71 2.06
CA ALA A 50 12.76 14.36 3.37
C ALA A 50 11.47 15.14 3.69
N SER A 51 11.40 16.40 3.27
CA SER A 51 10.23 17.27 3.48
C SER A 51 8.97 16.84 2.72
N PHE A 52 9.05 15.84 1.84
CA PHE A 52 7.85 15.23 1.25
C PHE A 52 7.27 14.24 2.25
N ARG A 53 6.48 14.79 3.18
CA ARG A 53 5.82 14.03 4.22
C ARG A 53 4.94 12.94 3.63
N LYS A 54 5.17 11.72 4.08
CA LYS A 54 4.48 10.52 3.61
C LYS A 54 3.29 10.20 4.51
N ARG A 55 2.22 9.68 3.92
CA ARG A 55 1.01 9.29 4.64
C ARG A 55 0.55 7.94 4.10
N TRP A 56 0.31 6.98 4.99
CA TRP A 56 -0.41 5.76 4.65
C TRP A 56 -1.89 5.98 4.97
N LEU A 57 -2.77 5.65 4.01
CA LEU A 57 -4.18 6.00 4.07
C LEU A 57 -5.07 4.76 4.11
N LEU A 58 -6.14 4.82 4.91
CA LEU A 58 -7.26 3.88 4.85
C LEU A 58 -8.58 4.65 4.89
N HIS A 59 -9.39 4.51 3.85
CA HIS A 59 -10.72 5.12 3.80
C HIS A 59 -11.75 4.26 4.54
N THR A 60 -12.69 4.92 5.21
CA THR A 60 -13.77 4.28 5.95
C THR A 60 -15.11 5.00 5.74
N ILE A 61 -16.19 4.25 5.87
CA ILE A 61 -17.55 4.82 5.84
C ILE A 61 -17.83 5.54 7.16
N ASP A 62 -17.74 4.79 8.26
CA ASP A 62 -17.96 5.30 9.60
C ASP A 62 -16.68 5.85 10.24
N ALA A 63 -16.86 6.68 11.27
CA ALA A 63 -15.76 7.29 12.00
C ALA A 63 -14.89 6.21 12.67
N PRO A 64 -13.58 6.19 12.43
CA PRO A 64 -12.67 5.27 13.09
C PRO A 64 -12.37 5.74 14.53
N ALA A 65 -12.19 4.77 15.43
CA ALA A 65 -11.66 4.99 16.77
C ALA A 65 -10.13 4.77 16.78
N ILE A 66 -9.38 5.68 17.40
CA ILE A 66 -7.94 5.50 17.63
C ILE A 66 -7.75 4.54 18.82
N LEU A 67 -6.83 3.59 18.67
CA LEU A 67 -6.44 2.65 19.71
C LEU A 67 -4.95 2.82 20.02
N ALA A 68 -4.51 2.32 21.17
CA ALA A 68 -3.08 2.18 21.44
C ALA A 68 -2.44 1.29 20.35
N GLY A 69 -1.49 1.87 19.59
CA GLY A 69 -0.79 1.19 18.50
C GLY A 69 -1.66 0.91 17.27
N GLY A 70 -2.74 1.67 17.03
CA GLY A 70 -3.52 1.50 15.81
C GLY A 70 -4.90 2.16 15.83
N PHE A 71 -5.87 1.48 15.21
CA PHE A 71 -7.23 2.00 15.04
C PHE A 71 -8.26 0.87 14.93
N SER A 72 -9.54 1.20 15.06
CA SER A 72 -10.63 0.31 14.66
C SER A 72 -11.76 1.07 14.00
N VAL A 73 -12.39 0.45 13.01
CA VAL A 73 -13.66 0.90 12.41
C VAL A 73 -14.69 -0.22 12.53
N THR A 74 -15.93 0.15 12.79
CA THR A 74 -17.06 -0.77 12.86
C THR A 74 -18.15 -0.27 11.93
N VAL A 75 -18.73 -1.17 11.14
CA VAL A 75 -19.94 -0.93 10.36
C VAL A 75 -21.07 -1.73 10.99
N ALA A 76 -22.17 -1.07 11.31
CA ALA A 76 -23.34 -1.71 11.90
C ALA A 76 -24.03 -2.64 10.87
N PRO A 77 -24.68 -3.73 11.34
CA PRO A 77 -25.53 -4.52 10.46
C PRO A 77 -26.68 -3.68 9.92
N GLN A 78 -27.12 -4.00 8.71
CA GLN A 78 -28.28 -3.40 8.06
C GLN A 78 -29.25 -4.49 7.66
N GLU A 79 -30.55 -4.20 7.65
CA GLU A 79 -31.61 -5.12 7.22
C GLU A 79 -31.64 -5.29 5.68
N ARG A 80 -30.49 -5.68 5.11
CA ARG A 80 -30.30 -6.00 3.69
C ARG A 80 -29.34 -7.21 3.54
N PRO A 81 -29.59 -8.12 2.59
CA PRO A 81 -28.73 -9.29 2.38
C PRO A 81 -27.25 -8.90 2.21
N GLY A 82 -26.34 -9.65 2.84
CA GLY A 82 -24.90 -9.40 2.76
C GLY A 82 -24.33 -8.30 3.66
N HIS A 83 -25.18 -7.64 4.47
CA HIS A 83 -24.75 -6.51 5.32
C HIS A 83 -24.88 -6.83 6.80
N GLY A 84 -24.27 -7.94 7.22
CA GLY A 84 -24.23 -8.38 8.62
C GLY A 84 -23.36 -7.50 9.54
N GLY A 85 -22.81 -6.42 9.02
CA GLY A 85 -21.87 -5.56 9.72
C GLY A 85 -20.52 -6.25 9.97
N GLY A 86 -19.62 -5.52 10.60
CA GLY A 86 -18.31 -6.03 10.93
C GLY A 86 -17.40 -4.99 11.52
N ARG A 87 -16.22 -5.44 11.92
CA ARG A 87 -15.18 -4.61 12.49
C ARG A 87 -13.86 -4.87 11.79
N LEU A 88 -13.12 -3.82 11.51
CA LEU A 88 -11.73 -3.88 11.07
C LEU A 88 -10.86 -3.24 12.14
N THR A 89 -9.91 -4.01 12.67
CA THR A 89 -8.88 -3.47 13.58
C THR A 89 -7.54 -3.41 12.84
N GLY A 90 -6.95 -2.22 12.79
CA GLY A 90 -5.59 -2.03 12.27
C GLY A 90 -4.58 -1.95 13.40
N LYS A 91 -3.51 -2.76 13.33
CA LYS A 91 -2.33 -2.68 14.18
C LYS A 91 -1.21 -2.01 13.39
N VAL A 92 -0.77 -0.84 13.82
CA VAL A 92 0.32 -0.09 13.20
C VAL A 92 1.61 -0.49 13.92
N LEU A 93 2.49 -1.18 13.22
CA LEU A 93 3.77 -1.68 13.76
C LEU A 93 4.95 -0.81 13.32
N LEU A 94 4.89 -0.26 12.10
CA LEU A 94 5.81 0.74 11.61
C LEU A 94 5.04 1.90 10.94
N PRO A 95 5.49 3.15 11.13
CA PRO A 95 6.57 3.56 12.04
C PRO A 95 6.18 3.35 13.51
N LYS A 96 7.15 3.03 14.39
CA LYS A 96 6.90 2.65 15.80
C LYS A 96 6.12 3.72 16.57
N GLU A 97 6.46 4.98 16.32
CA GLU A 97 5.81 6.14 16.93
C GLU A 97 5.01 6.92 15.88
N ALA A 98 4.22 6.19 15.09
CA ALA A 98 3.39 6.82 14.09
C ALA A 98 2.40 7.82 14.72
N VAL A 99 2.25 8.96 14.08
CA VAL A 99 1.12 9.86 14.31
C VAL A 99 -0.06 9.29 13.53
N ILE A 100 -1.18 9.04 14.20
CA ILE A 100 -2.41 8.53 13.60
C ILE A 100 -3.47 9.62 13.66
N ASN A 101 -3.89 10.11 12.49
CA ASN A 101 -4.96 11.09 12.36
C ASN A 101 -6.20 10.45 11.77
N THR A 102 -7.36 10.97 12.14
CA THR A 102 -8.65 10.64 11.55
C THR A 102 -9.25 11.92 10.98
N ILE A 103 -9.61 11.90 9.70
CA ILE A 103 -10.13 13.08 8.99
C ILE A 103 -11.40 12.66 8.28
N GLY A 104 -12.49 13.38 8.51
CA GLY A 104 -13.77 13.06 7.92
C GLY A 104 -14.94 13.61 8.71
N GLY A 105 -16.13 13.14 8.37
CA GLY A 105 -17.39 13.67 8.86
C GLY A 105 -17.82 14.93 8.11
N HIS A 106 -18.96 15.49 8.52
CA HIS A 106 -19.61 16.60 7.83
C HIS A 106 -18.66 17.78 7.52
N GLY A 107 -18.44 18.04 6.23
CA GLY A 107 -17.58 19.11 5.73
C GLY A 107 -16.10 18.75 5.60
N LEU A 108 -15.73 17.49 5.82
CA LEU A 108 -14.36 16.97 5.71
C LEU A 108 -14.28 15.62 4.96
N GLU A 109 -15.39 15.12 4.42
CA GLU A 109 -15.46 13.81 3.75
C GLU A 109 -14.52 13.73 2.54
N PHE A 110 -14.31 14.85 1.85
CA PHE A 110 -13.47 14.98 0.66
C PHE A 110 -12.35 16.00 0.87
N PHE A 111 -11.86 16.11 2.11
CA PHE A 111 -10.87 17.10 2.51
C PHE A 111 -9.49 16.77 1.94
N VAL A 112 -8.97 17.64 1.07
CA VAL A 112 -7.61 17.55 0.52
C VAL A 112 -6.90 18.85 0.80
N ASP A 113 -5.88 18.79 1.68
CA ASP A 113 -5.24 19.95 2.28
C ASP A 113 -6.31 20.94 2.81
N ASP A 114 -6.18 22.25 2.64
CA ASP A 114 -7.07 23.23 3.28
C ASP A 114 -8.47 23.37 2.62
N LYS A 115 -8.92 22.38 1.84
CA LYS A 115 -10.18 22.46 1.09
C LYS A 115 -10.95 21.14 1.10
N ASN A 116 -12.24 21.22 1.45
CA ASN A 116 -13.21 20.15 1.18
C ASN A 116 -13.75 20.27 -0.25
N TYR A 117 -13.72 19.18 -1.01
CA TYR A 117 -14.23 19.13 -2.38
C TYR A 117 -15.64 18.53 -2.43
N ASP A 118 -16.61 19.22 -1.86
CA ASP A 118 -18.02 18.79 -1.72
C ASP A 118 -18.99 19.46 -2.70
N GLU A 119 -18.46 20.04 -3.79
CA GLU A 119 -19.24 20.81 -4.76
C GLU A 119 -20.04 21.97 -4.13
N ASN A 120 -19.44 22.69 -3.16
CA ASN A 120 -20.11 23.74 -2.37
C ASN A 120 -21.29 23.19 -1.54
N GLY A 121 -21.09 21.99 -0.97
CA GLY A 121 -22.07 21.30 -0.12
C GLY A 121 -23.19 20.56 -0.87
N THR A 122 -23.23 20.59 -2.20
CA THR A 122 -24.31 19.90 -2.96
C THR A 122 -24.07 18.41 -3.13
N LEU A 123 -22.81 17.96 -3.04
CA LEU A 123 -22.43 16.57 -3.30
C LEU A 123 -23.09 15.60 -2.30
N TYR A 124 -23.22 16.01 -1.03
CA TYR A 124 -23.85 15.18 0.01
C TYR A 124 -25.32 14.88 -0.30
N GLU A 125 -26.09 15.89 -0.72
CA GLU A 125 -27.50 15.69 -1.12
C GLU A 125 -27.61 14.86 -2.40
N THR A 126 -26.68 15.00 -3.34
CA THR A 126 -26.62 14.17 -4.54
C THR A 126 -26.36 12.70 -4.19
N ILE A 127 -25.37 12.43 -3.33
CA ILE A 127 -25.06 11.08 -2.81
C ILE A 127 -26.28 10.50 -2.07
N ARG A 128 -26.92 11.29 -1.20
CA ARG A 128 -28.10 10.86 -0.44
C ARG A 128 -29.26 10.48 -1.37
N LYS A 129 -29.47 11.21 -2.46
CA LYS A 129 -30.50 10.93 -3.47
C LYS A 129 -30.21 9.69 -4.31
N LEU A 130 -28.94 9.35 -4.52
CA LEU A 130 -28.55 8.11 -5.22
C LEU A 130 -28.92 6.86 -4.40
N GLY A 131 -29.00 6.98 -3.06
CA GLY A 131 -29.40 5.91 -2.17
C GLY A 131 -28.30 4.86 -1.91
N PRO A 132 -28.43 4.02 -0.87
CA PRO A 132 -27.38 3.09 -0.41
C PRO A 132 -27.05 1.97 -1.40
N THR A 133 -27.85 1.79 -2.45
CA THR A 133 -27.61 0.82 -3.53
C THR A 133 -26.68 1.34 -4.62
N ASN A 134 -26.47 2.65 -4.71
CA ASN A 134 -25.74 3.30 -5.81
C ASN A 134 -24.40 3.92 -5.40
N GLY A 135 -23.93 3.70 -4.17
CA GLY A 135 -22.57 4.05 -3.77
C GLY A 135 -22.31 4.03 -2.26
N GLU A 136 -21.06 3.68 -1.89
CA GLU A 136 -20.51 3.81 -0.53
C GLU A 136 -19.28 4.73 -0.59
N PRO A 137 -19.46 6.05 -0.75
CA PRO A 137 -18.36 6.96 -1.07
C PRO A 137 -17.32 7.12 0.06
N GLY A 138 -17.60 6.59 1.25
CA GLY A 138 -16.82 6.84 2.46
C GLY A 138 -17.09 8.23 3.02
N SER A 139 -16.85 8.44 4.31
CA SER A 139 -16.93 9.77 4.94
C SER A 139 -15.69 10.10 5.77
N TRP A 140 -14.76 9.15 5.90
CA TRP A 140 -13.60 9.25 6.76
C TRP A 140 -12.38 8.62 6.13
N ARG A 141 -11.21 9.06 6.58
CA ARG A 141 -9.93 8.40 6.35
C ARG A 141 -9.09 8.40 7.61
N ILE A 142 -8.25 7.39 7.71
CA ILE A 142 -7.15 7.30 8.66
C ILE A 142 -5.88 7.67 7.93
N GLU A 143 -5.04 8.50 8.53
CA GLU A 143 -3.68 8.78 8.07
C GLU A 143 -2.68 8.26 9.11
N VAL A 144 -1.81 7.35 8.71
CA VAL A 144 -0.64 6.92 9.49
C VAL A 144 0.58 7.65 8.95
N ILE A 145 1.28 8.38 9.82
CA ILE A 145 2.29 9.35 9.42
C ILE A 145 3.57 9.11 10.23
N PRO A 146 4.76 9.12 9.60
CA PRO A 146 6.02 9.12 10.32
C PRO A 146 6.14 10.29 11.31
N PRO A 147 6.76 10.09 12.48
CA PRO A 147 6.92 11.15 13.48
C PRO A 147 7.89 12.25 13.01
N GLN A 148 8.75 11.95 12.05
CA GLN A 148 9.78 12.85 11.53
C GLN A 148 9.86 12.74 10.01
N ASP A 149 10.28 13.82 9.37
CA ASP A 149 10.53 13.86 7.94
C ASP A 149 11.80 13.07 7.60
N ALA A 150 11.68 12.12 6.68
CA ALA A 150 12.79 11.29 6.20
C ALA A 150 12.65 11.02 4.70
N THR A 151 13.77 10.70 4.04
CA THR A 151 13.71 10.23 2.65
C THR A 151 13.11 8.84 2.57
N ASP A 152 13.47 7.96 3.51
CA ASP A 152 13.06 6.57 3.54
C ASP A 152 12.14 6.30 4.71
N ASP A 153 10.93 5.83 4.42
CA ASP A 153 9.97 5.40 5.43
C ASP A 153 9.44 4.01 5.13
N GLN A 154 9.07 3.33 6.21
CA GLN A 154 8.46 2.02 6.16
C GLN A 154 7.13 2.06 6.90
N PHE A 155 6.12 1.44 6.30
CA PHE A 155 4.84 1.21 6.93
C PHE A 155 4.62 -0.29 7.06
N LEU A 156 4.26 -0.74 8.24
CA LEU A 156 3.87 -2.13 8.47
C LEU A 156 2.58 -2.11 9.26
N VAL A 157 1.49 -2.47 8.59
CA VAL A 157 0.14 -2.43 9.15
C VAL A 157 -0.49 -3.81 8.99
N VAL A 158 -0.99 -4.35 10.10
CA VAL A 158 -1.74 -5.62 10.12
C VAL A 158 -3.22 -5.31 10.32
N LEU A 159 -4.06 -5.73 9.39
CA LEU A 159 -5.50 -5.56 9.42
C LEU A 159 -6.19 -6.86 9.81
N LEU A 160 -7.09 -6.76 10.78
CA LEU A 160 -7.82 -7.88 11.39
C LEU A 160 -9.33 -7.64 11.21
N PRO A 161 -9.91 -8.04 10.06
CA PRO A 161 -11.35 -8.05 9.86
C PRO A 161 -12.02 -9.13 10.72
N VAL A 162 -13.21 -8.81 11.24
CA VAL A 162 -14.12 -9.77 11.88
C VAL A 162 -15.56 -9.42 11.52
N ALA A 163 -16.37 -10.45 11.29
CA ALA A 163 -17.79 -10.27 10.96
C ALA A 163 -18.63 -9.97 12.22
N GLY A 164 -19.70 -9.20 12.04
CA GLY A 164 -20.65 -8.88 13.10
C GLY A 164 -20.03 -8.13 14.28
N ALA A 165 -20.48 -8.44 15.50
CA ALA A 165 -20.06 -7.76 16.74
C ALA A 165 -18.80 -8.36 17.40
N SER A 166 -18.11 -9.28 16.72
CA SER A 166 -16.95 -9.97 17.26
C SER A 166 -15.71 -9.07 17.39
N PHE A 167 -14.70 -9.55 18.11
CA PHE A 167 -13.39 -8.91 18.24
C PHE A 167 -12.29 -9.84 17.73
N PRO A 168 -11.22 -9.30 17.12
CA PRO A 168 -10.11 -10.13 16.68
C PRO A 168 -9.38 -10.73 17.88
N ALA A 169 -9.24 -12.06 17.90
CA ALA A 169 -8.49 -12.78 18.94
C ALA A 169 -6.97 -12.75 18.74
N HIS A 170 -6.53 -12.34 17.54
CA HIS A 170 -5.12 -12.34 17.14
C HIS A 170 -4.27 -11.39 17.98
N ARG A 171 -3.13 -11.89 18.46
CA ARG A 171 -2.07 -11.03 19.00
C ARG A 171 -1.06 -10.73 17.90
N VAL A 172 -0.69 -9.47 17.77
CA VAL A 172 0.25 -9.01 16.74
C VAL A 172 1.41 -8.29 17.41
N ARG A 173 2.65 -8.60 17.00
CA ARG A 173 3.84 -7.86 17.44
C ARG A 173 4.81 -7.62 16.28
N LEU A 174 5.55 -6.52 16.37
CA LEU A 174 6.68 -6.23 15.50
C LEU A 174 7.80 -7.25 15.75
N LEU A 175 8.47 -7.63 14.68
CA LEU A 175 9.71 -8.41 14.68
C LEU A 175 10.83 -7.59 14.05
N GLU A 176 12.01 -7.66 14.63
CA GLU A 176 13.23 -7.03 14.10
C GLU A 176 14.39 -8.02 14.23
N SER A 177 15.18 -8.17 13.17
CA SER A 177 16.37 -9.01 13.17
C SER A 177 17.38 -8.49 12.16
N GLY A 178 18.46 -7.87 12.66
CA GLY A 178 19.42 -7.15 11.83
C GLY A 178 18.72 -6.04 11.04
N LYS A 179 18.74 -6.13 9.70
CA LYS A 179 18.04 -5.19 8.82
C LYS A 179 16.60 -5.59 8.52
N ARG A 180 16.19 -6.82 8.84
CA ARG A 180 14.85 -7.33 8.53
C ARG A 180 13.85 -6.83 9.55
N VAL A 181 12.70 -6.44 9.06
CA VAL A 181 11.53 -6.08 9.85
C VAL A 181 10.39 -7.03 9.52
N GLY A 182 9.45 -7.20 10.44
CA GLY A 182 8.40 -8.18 10.23
C GLY A 182 7.30 -8.09 11.26
N CYS A 183 6.33 -8.98 11.16
CA CYS A 183 5.30 -9.12 12.17
C CYS A 183 5.08 -10.60 12.50
N GLU A 184 4.85 -10.87 13.79
CA GLU A 184 4.27 -12.13 14.23
C GLU A 184 2.79 -11.91 14.50
N VAL A 185 1.98 -12.77 13.92
CA VAL A 185 0.53 -12.86 14.15
C VAL A 185 0.27 -14.21 14.80
N VAL A 186 -0.18 -14.17 16.06
CA VAL A 186 -0.55 -15.36 16.83
C VAL A 186 -2.06 -15.49 16.82
N GLY A 187 -2.56 -16.49 16.08
CA GLY A 187 -3.96 -16.90 16.07
C GLY A 187 -4.24 -18.02 17.07
N SER A 188 -5.46 -18.55 17.04
CA SER A 188 -5.86 -19.68 17.90
C SER A 188 -5.23 -21.00 17.48
N ASN A 189 -5.06 -21.21 16.18
CA ASN A 189 -4.64 -22.51 15.63
C ASN A 189 -3.18 -22.53 15.18
N ARG A 190 -2.59 -21.36 14.92
CA ARG A 190 -1.23 -21.23 14.40
C ARG A 190 -0.64 -19.86 14.64
N THR A 191 0.67 -19.76 14.46
CA THR A 191 1.40 -18.49 14.42
C THR A 191 1.98 -18.29 13.04
N VAL A 192 1.88 -17.08 12.51
CA VAL A 192 2.51 -16.72 11.23
C VAL A 192 3.47 -15.56 11.44
N ARG A 193 4.70 -15.72 10.96
CA ARG A 193 5.69 -14.64 10.90
C ARG A 193 5.89 -14.21 9.46
N TRP A 194 5.81 -12.91 9.24
CA TRP A 194 6.12 -12.27 7.98
C TRP A 194 7.39 -11.48 8.16
N TRP A 195 8.36 -11.68 7.28
CA TRP A 195 9.62 -10.98 7.29
C TRP A 195 9.84 -10.27 5.97
N PHE A 196 10.31 -9.03 6.05
CA PHE A 196 10.60 -8.16 4.94
C PHE A 196 12.02 -7.63 5.07
N GLU A 197 12.75 -7.63 3.96
CA GLU A 197 14.07 -7.02 3.90
C GLU A 197 13.99 -5.66 3.18
N PRO A 198 14.38 -4.56 3.84
CA PRO A 198 14.39 -3.24 3.21
C PRO A 198 15.27 -3.26 1.97
N GLY A 199 14.76 -2.76 0.84
CA GLY A 199 15.50 -2.80 -0.41
C GLY A 199 15.29 -4.07 -1.23
N GLN A 200 14.43 -4.99 -0.78
CA GLN A 200 13.94 -6.11 -1.57
C GLN A 200 12.42 -6.08 -1.78
N ASN A 201 11.98 -6.52 -2.96
CA ASN A 201 10.56 -6.70 -3.30
C ASN A 201 10.17 -8.16 -3.02
N GLY A 202 10.09 -8.53 -1.75
CA GLY A 202 9.79 -9.91 -1.35
C GLY A 202 9.51 -10.04 0.14
N ALA A 203 9.01 -11.21 0.51
CA ALA A 203 8.71 -11.58 1.88
C ALA A 203 9.07 -13.04 2.14
N ASP A 204 9.60 -13.30 3.33
CA ASP A 204 9.67 -14.66 3.86
C ASP A 204 8.54 -14.86 4.86
N VAL A 205 7.84 -15.99 4.75
CA VAL A 205 6.74 -16.34 5.63
C VAL A 205 7.04 -17.65 6.33
N GLU A 206 6.93 -17.64 7.65
CA GLU A 206 7.04 -18.82 8.49
C GLU A 206 5.68 -19.10 9.13
N VAL A 207 5.12 -20.30 8.90
CA VAL A 207 3.84 -20.73 9.45
C VAL A 207 4.10 -21.86 10.44
N PHE A 208 3.74 -21.64 11.69
CA PHE A 208 3.92 -22.56 12.81
C PHE A 208 2.58 -23.20 13.18
N VAL A 209 2.44 -24.51 12.99
CA VAL A 209 1.23 -25.29 13.33
C VAL A 209 1.63 -26.44 14.26
N GLY A 210 1.28 -26.34 15.54
CA GLY A 210 1.79 -27.29 16.54
C GLY A 210 3.32 -27.26 16.61
N THR A 211 3.97 -28.39 16.33
CA THR A 211 5.43 -28.49 16.22
C THR A 211 5.97 -28.25 14.81
N ASP A 212 5.10 -28.21 13.81
CA ASP A 212 5.49 -28.11 12.40
C ASP A 212 5.74 -26.66 12.00
N ILE A 213 6.75 -26.47 11.13
CA ILE A 213 7.13 -25.16 10.61
C ILE A 213 7.21 -25.24 9.08
N HIS A 214 6.36 -24.50 8.40
CA HIS A 214 6.40 -24.32 6.96
C HIS A 214 7.03 -22.97 6.64
N ARG A 215 7.95 -22.94 5.67
CA ARG A 215 8.64 -21.72 5.25
C ARG A 215 8.41 -21.47 3.76
N TYR A 216 8.12 -20.23 3.43
CA TYR A 216 7.86 -19.78 2.08
C TYR A 216 8.69 -18.53 1.81
N HIS A 217 9.37 -18.50 0.68
CA HIS A 217 9.95 -17.28 0.13
C HIS A 217 9.08 -16.82 -1.02
N VAL A 218 8.64 -15.57 -1.00
CA VAL A 218 7.81 -14.99 -2.05
C VAL A 218 8.45 -13.70 -2.53
N SER A 219 8.88 -13.67 -3.78
CA SER A 219 9.40 -12.48 -4.43
C SER A 219 8.35 -11.91 -5.38
N GLY A 220 8.31 -10.58 -5.47
CA GLY A 220 7.62 -9.88 -6.54
C GLY A 220 8.41 -9.98 -7.85
N PRO A 221 7.83 -9.55 -8.98
CA PRO A 221 8.51 -9.58 -10.26
C PRO A 221 9.82 -8.79 -10.20
N GLU A 222 10.87 -9.33 -10.82
CA GLU A 222 12.15 -8.64 -10.97
C GLU A 222 11.96 -7.30 -11.67
N ALA A 223 12.75 -6.30 -11.25
CA ALA A 223 12.75 -5.03 -11.91
C ALA A 223 13.36 -5.17 -13.32
N THR A 224 12.53 -5.27 -14.35
CA THR A 224 13.01 -4.88 -15.68
C THR A 224 13.30 -3.39 -15.61
N ALA A 225 14.59 -3.04 -15.65
CA ALA A 225 14.98 -1.67 -15.92
C ALA A 225 14.47 -1.36 -17.33
N SER A 226 13.41 -0.56 -17.45
CA SER A 226 13.14 0.11 -18.71
C SER A 226 14.26 1.12 -18.92
N VAL A 227 15.35 0.65 -19.51
CA VAL A 227 16.30 1.54 -20.17
C VAL A 227 15.52 2.11 -21.34
N ALA A 228 14.87 3.27 -21.12
CA ALA A 228 14.42 4.06 -22.24
C ALA A 228 15.63 4.23 -23.16
N PRO A 229 15.55 3.84 -24.44
CA PRO A 229 16.70 4.01 -25.34
C PRO A 229 17.08 5.48 -25.29
N GLY A 230 18.33 5.76 -24.90
CA GLY A 230 18.84 7.12 -24.90
C GLY A 230 18.57 7.77 -26.27
N TRP A 231 18.31 9.08 -26.30
CA TRP A 231 17.90 9.85 -27.48
C TRP A 231 18.58 9.46 -28.82
N LEU A 232 19.84 9.02 -28.78
CA LEU A 232 20.59 8.46 -29.91
C LEU A 232 19.96 7.19 -30.55
N GLY A 233 19.36 6.31 -29.76
CA GLY A 233 18.67 5.11 -30.22
C GLY A 233 17.34 5.42 -30.92
N TRP A 234 16.63 6.46 -30.46
CA TRP A 234 15.41 6.94 -31.09
C TRP A 234 15.68 7.57 -32.47
N ILE A 235 16.74 8.37 -32.61
CA ILE A 235 17.16 8.96 -33.90
C ILE A 235 17.54 7.88 -34.93
N LYS A 236 18.29 6.84 -34.50
CA LYS A 236 18.68 5.74 -35.39
C LYS A 236 17.47 4.93 -35.89
N SER A 237 16.45 4.76 -35.05
CA SER A 237 15.19 4.11 -35.44
C SER A 237 14.37 4.94 -36.42
N MET A 238 14.41 6.27 -36.31
CA MET A 238 13.64 7.17 -37.19
C MET A 238 14.26 7.31 -38.58
N LEU A 239 15.59 7.20 -38.68
CA LEU A 239 16.32 7.39 -39.94
C LEU A 239 16.49 6.11 -40.78
N GLY A 240 15.95 4.97 -40.34
CA GLY A 240 16.02 3.71 -41.09
C GLY A 240 17.46 3.23 -41.39
N MET A 241 18.46 3.75 -40.67
CA MET A 241 19.86 3.40 -40.86
C MET A 241 20.18 2.10 -40.12
N GLY A 242 19.68 0.99 -40.65
CA GLY A 242 20.23 -0.32 -40.36
C GLY A 242 21.68 -0.37 -40.83
N SER A 243 22.59 -0.83 -39.96
CA SER A 243 23.98 -1.07 -40.32
C SER A 243 24.04 -2.06 -41.48
N ARG A 244 24.33 -1.58 -42.70
CA ARG A 244 24.78 -2.45 -43.78
C ARG A 244 26.15 -3.00 -43.39
N ASN A 245 26.23 -4.31 -43.18
CA ASN A 245 27.51 -5.02 -43.21
C ASN A 245 28.10 -4.85 -44.61
N PRO A 246 29.36 -4.39 -44.77
CA PRO A 246 30.01 -4.46 -46.06
C PRO A 246 30.27 -5.93 -46.40
N ALA A 247 29.74 -6.36 -47.55
CA ALA A 247 30.11 -7.62 -48.16
C ALA A 247 31.63 -7.60 -48.42
N ALA A 248 32.34 -8.55 -47.82
CA ALA A 248 33.73 -8.81 -48.15
C ALA A 248 33.77 -9.47 -49.54
N SER A 249 34.26 -8.71 -50.51
CA SER A 249 34.84 -9.21 -51.75
C SER A 249 36.11 -10.01 -51.43
N GLY A 250 36.25 -11.20 -52.00
CA GLY A 250 37.49 -11.97 -51.95
C GLY A 250 37.43 -13.19 -52.86
N SER A 251 37.78 -12.97 -54.13
CA SER A 251 38.13 -14.02 -55.09
C SER A 251 39.59 -14.46 -54.94
N GLU A 252 39.84 -15.73 -55.32
CA GLU A 252 41.12 -16.37 -55.69
C GLU A 252 42.14 -16.70 -54.59
N LYS A 253 42.29 -18.00 -54.28
CA LYS A 253 43.12 -18.95 -55.05
C LYS A 253 42.59 -20.37 -54.91
#